data_AF-A0A240E050-F1
#
_entry.id   AF-A0A240E050-F1
#
_cell.length_a   1.000
_cell.length_b   1.000
_cell.length_c   1.000
_cell.angle_alpha   90.00
_cell.angle_beta   90.00
_cell.angle_gamma   90.00
#
_symmetry.space_group_name_H-M   'P 1'
#
loop_
_entity.id
_entity.type
_entity.pdbx_description
1 polymer ?
#
loop_
_entity_poly.entity_id
_entity_poly.type
_entity_poly.pdbx_seq_one_letter_code
_entity_poly.pdbx_strand_id
1 'polypeptide(L)'
;MTGNAIKALLTDLHAYEWYCPQLLASPKESIAMVENYIDASNAESLVIMGSSLGGFYANYLTEKYQCKGVALNPAVRAARELAPHVGLMTWYDSNLPLDFRSEYVDELKALQVEAITNPTRYFLMAAKGDELLDWKEMAEFYDSAQQLVLEGSDHGISGYADHLPAVIEFIQASIIS
;
A
#
# COMPACT_ATOMS: atom_id res chain seq x y z
N MET A 1 -4.80 13.24 -4.60
CA MET A 1 -3.81 13.64 -5.63
C MET A 1 -3.50 12.50 -6.59
N THR A 2 -3.07 11.32 -6.10
CA THR A 2 -2.74 10.14 -6.95
C THR A 2 -3.87 9.75 -7.90
N GLY A 3 -5.10 9.57 -7.38
CA GLY A 3 -6.23 9.21 -8.24
C GLY A 3 -6.55 10.21 -9.34
N ASN A 4 -6.28 11.50 -9.14
CA ASN A 4 -6.45 12.51 -10.19
C ASN A 4 -5.33 12.40 -11.24
N ALA A 5 -4.09 12.12 -10.83
CA ALA A 5 -2.99 11.87 -11.76
C ALA A 5 -3.26 10.61 -12.60
N ILE A 6 -3.71 9.51 -11.97
CA ILE A 6 -4.08 8.28 -12.68
C ILE A 6 -5.22 8.53 -13.67
N LYS A 7 -6.27 9.27 -13.27
CA LYS A 7 -7.35 9.68 -14.18
C LYS A 7 -6.84 10.58 -15.31
N ALA A 8 -5.81 11.39 -15.08
CA ALA A 8 -5.21 12.21 -16.12
C ALA A 8 -4.37 11.39 -17.12
N LEU A 9 -4.03 10.13 -16.81
CA LEU A 9 -3.39 9.19 -17.74
C LEU A 9 -4.38 8.49 -18.69
N LEU A 10 -5.69 8.76 -18.56
CA LEU A 10 -6.71 8.23 -19.47
C LEU A 10 -6.38 8.63 -20.90
N THR A 11 -6.30 7.62 -21.77
CA THR A 11 -6.17 7.80 -23.22
C THR A 11 -7.26 7.00 -23.91
N ASP A 12 -7.53 7.27 -25.19
CA ASP A 12 -8.48 6.48 -25.99
C ASP A 12 -8.10 4.99 -26.09
N LEU A 13 -6.86 4.63 -25.74
CA LEU A 13 -6.31 3.28 -25.78
C LEU A 13 -6.19 2.61 -24.40
N HIS A 14 -6.20 3.38 -23.30
CA HIS A 14 -6.04 2.85 -21.94
C HIS A 14 -7.00 3.55 -20.98
N ALA A 15 -7.99 2.79 -20.49
CA ALA A 15 -8.88 3.22 -19.42
C ALA A 15 -8.31 2.76 -18.07
N TYR A 16 -8.11 3.71 -17.15
CA TYR A 16 -7.73 3.44 -15.77
C TYR A 16 -8.94 3.65 -14.86
N GLU A 17 -9.31 2.60 -14.13
CA GLU A 17 -10.26 2.72 -13.03
C GLU A 17 -9.50 2.97 -11.73
N TRP A 18 -9.92 3.99 -10.97
CA TRP A 18 -9.34 4.29 -9.67
C TRP A 18 -10.32 3.91 -8.57
N TYR A 19 -10.01 2.84 -7.85
CA TYR A 19 -10.75 2.37 -6.69
C TYR A 19 -9.97 2.64 -5.40
N CYS A 20 -10.55 3.47 -4.53
CA CYS A 20 -9.94 3.86 -3.25
C CYS A 20 -11.05 3.93 -2.19
N PRO A 21 -11.54 2.78 -1.70
CA PRO A 21 -12.61 2.73 -0.72
C PRO A 21 -12.12 3.19 0.64
N GLN A 22 -13.05 3.64 1.49
CA GLN A 22 -12.79 3.71 2.92
C GLN A 22 -12.73 2.28 3.47
N LEU A 23 -11.59 1.90 4.04
CA LEU A 23 -11.43 0.60 4.67
C LEU A 23 -12.14 0.54 6.03
N LEU A 24 -12.42 -0.68 6.48
CA LEU A 24 -13.08 -0.98 7.74
C LEU A 24 -12.07 -1.11 8.87
N ALA A 25 -12.56 -1.11 10.12
CA ALA A 25 -11.71 -1.32 11.29
C ALA A 25 -11.03 -2.70 11.29
N SER A 26 -11.75 -3.73 10.83
CA SER A 26 -11.23 -5.09 10.69
C SER A 26 -10.32 -5.19 9.45
N PRO A 27 -9.05 -5.59 9.62
CA PRO A 27 -8.19 -5.97 8.51
C PRO A 27 -8.81 -7.01 7.58
N LYS A 28 -9.43 -8.06 8.15
CA LYS A 28 -10.04 -9.14 7.38
C LYS A 28 -11.21 -8.65 6.53
N GLU A 29 -12.12 -7.86 7.11
CA GLU A 29 -13.27 -7.32 6.38
C GLU A 29 -12.84 -6.33 5.30
N SER A 30 -11.81 -5.52 5.58
CA SER A 30 -11.22 -4.59 4.61
C SER A 30 -10.64 -5.32 3.40
N ILE A 31 -9.84 -6.38 3.63
CA ILE A 31 -9.30 -7.20 2.56
C ILE A 31 -10.41 -7.89 1.78
N ALA A 32 -11.39 -8.51 2.45
CA ALA A 32 -12.51 -9.15 1.77
C ALA A 32 -13.31 -8.17 0.89
N MET A 33 -13.49 -6.92 1.33
CA MET A 33 -14.14 -5.88 0.52
C MET A 33 -13.36 -5.62 -0.77
N VAL A 34 -12.04 -5.46 -0.67
CA VAL A 34 -11.17 -5.18 -1.83
C VAL A 34 -11.09 -6.39 -2.75
N GLU A 35 -10.95 -7.59 -2.22
CA GLU A 35 -10.94 -8.85 -2.98
C GLU A 35 -12.24 -9.02 -3.78
N ASN A 36 -13.40 -8.81 -3.15
CA ASN A 36 -14.70 -8.90 -3.84
C ASN A 36 -14.81 -7.92 -5.02
N TYR A 37 -14.24 -6.71 -4.88
CA TYR A 37 -14.24 -5.73 -5.95
C TYR A 37 -13.29 -6.13 -7.10
N ILE A 38 -12.08 -6.61 -6.77
CA ILE A 38 -11.12 -7.09 -7.77
C ILE A 38 -11.71 -8.28 -8.53
N ASP A 39 -12.26 -9.27 -7.83
CA ASP A 39 -12.80 -10.50 -8.40
C ASP A 39 -14.05 -10.24 -9.29
N ALA A 40 -14.78 -9.15 -9.04
CA ALA A 40 -15.91 -8.71 -9.85
C ALA A 40 -15.50 -7.80 -11.03
N SER A 41 -14.25 -7.35 -11.08
CA SER A 41 -13.76 -6.47 -12.13
C SER A 41 -13.42 -7.25 -13.41
N ASN A 42 -13.51 -6.58 -14.57
CA ASN A 42 -13.03 -7.10 -15.85
C ASN A 42 -11.68 -6.48 -16.24
N ALA A 43 -10.88 -6.06 -15.25
CA ALA A 43 -9.61 -5.38 -15.52
C ALA A 43 -8.59 -6.35 -16.13
N GLU A 44 -7.97 -5.96 -17.24
CA GLU A 44 -6.90 -6.75 -17.88
C GLU A 44 -5.60 -6.71 -17.09
N SER A 45 -5.38 -5.64 -16.33
CA SER A 45 -4.22 -5.46 -15.47
C SER A 45 -4.61 -4.78 -14.16
N LEU A 46 -3.88 -5.10 -13.10
CA LEU A 46 -4.13 -4.63 -11.75
C LEU A 46 -2.86 -3.99 -11.17
N VAL A 47 -3.04 -2.88 -10.48
CA VAL A 47 -2.02 -2.25 -9.65
C VAL A 47 -2.62 -2.01 -8.29
N ILE A 48 -1.98 -2.52 -7.26
CA ILE A 48 -2.34 -2.24 -5.87
C ILE A 48 -1.37 -1.22 -5.32
N MET A 49 -1.91 -0.18 -4.67
CA MET A 49 -1.11 0.85 -4.03
C MET A 49 -1.61 1.07 -2.61
N GLY A 50 -0.68 1.20 -1.67
CA GLY A 50 -1.02 1.52 -0.30
C GLY A 50 0.11 2.18 0.46
N SER A 51 -0.26 3.01 1.44
CA SER A 51 0.66 3.67 2.35
C SER A 51 0.52 3.16 3.78
N SER A 52 1.59 3.11 4.57
CA SER A 52 1.53 2.66 5.97
C SER A 52 0.86 1.27 6.08
N LEU A 53 -0.21 1.13 6.86
CA LEU A 53 -1.02 -0.09 6.93
C LEU A 53 -1.62 -0.50 5.56
N GLY A 54 -1.95 0.45 4.69
CA GLY A 54 -2.36 0.15 3.33
C GLY A 54 -1.24 -0.53 2.52
N GLY A 55 0.02 -0.19 2.78
CA GLY A 55 1.18 -0.83 2.15
C GLY A 55 1.35 -2.30 2.57
N PHE A 56 1.01 -2.61 3.83
CA PHE A 56 0.92 -4.00 4.29
C PHE A 56 -0.13 -4.79 3.52
N TYR A 57 -1.34 -4.23 3.36
CA TYR A 57 -2.39 -4.84 2.56
C TYR A 57 -2.01 -4.95 1.08
N ALA A 58 -1.27 -3.96 0.55
CA ALA A 58 -0.75 -4.01 -0.80
C ALA A 58 0.15 -5.23 -1.00
N ASN A 59 1.03 -5.56 -0.05
CA ASN A 59 1.87 -6.76 -0.14
C ASN A 59 1.03 -8.04 -0.28
N TYR A 60 0.05 -8.21 0.60
CA TYR A 60 -0.83 -9.38 0.58
C TYR A 60 -1.61 -9.50 -0.74
N LEU A 61 -2.24 -8.41 -1.19
CA LEU A 61 -3.03 -8.41 -2.42
C LEU A 61 -2.15 -8.59 -3.66
N THR A 62 -0.98 -7.95 -3.70
CA THR A 62 -0.01 -8.10 -4.81
C THR A 62 0.50 -9.53 -4.90
N GLU A 63 0.78 -10.20 -3.77
CA GLU A 63 1.12 -11.62 -3.78
C GLU A 63 -0.08 -12.50 -4.16
N LYS A 64 -1.29 -12.21 -3.69
CA LYS A 64 -2.48 -13.01 -4.04
C LYS A 64 -2.81 -12.95 -5.54
N TYR A 65 -2.79 -11.76 -6.12
CA TYR A 65 -3.18 -11.51 -7.51
C TYR A 65 -2.00 -11.47 -8.49
N GLN A 66 -0.76 -11.61 -8.01
CA GLN A 66 0.47 -11.62 -8.81
C GLN A 66 0.59 -10.39 -9.74
N CYS A 67 0.15 -9.23 -9.24
CA CYS A 67 0.05 -7.98 -10.01
C CYS A 67 1.16 -6.99 -9.63
N LYS A 68 1.10 -5.73 -10.06
CA LYS A 68 2.02 -4.70 -9.54
C LYS A 68 1.60 -4.22 -8.16
N GLY A 69 2.59 -3.87 -7.34
CA GLY A 69 2.42 -3.32 -6.00
C GLY A 69 3.25 -2.04 -5.82
N VAL A 70 2.61 -0.97 -5.33
CA VAL A 70 3.29 0.26 -4.91
C VAL A 70 3.11 0.44 -3.41
N ALA A 71 4.22 0.50 -2.69
CA ALA A 71 4.24 0.61 -1.23
C ALA A 71 4.88 1.93 -0.81
N LEU A 72 4.17 2.74 -0.02
CA LEU A 72 4.59 4.07 0.42
C LEU A 72 4.73 4.09 1.95
N ASN A 73 5.94 4.19 2.49
CA ASN A 73 6.22 4.01 3.92
C ASN A 73 5.44 2.81 4.52
N PRO A 74 5.56 1.59 3.98
CA PRO A 74 4.70 0.47 4.35
C PRO A 74 5.01 -0.08 5.75
N ALA A 75 3.94 -0.46 6.44
CA ALA A 75 3.96 -1.23 7.68
C ALA A 75 4.31 -2.71 7.43
N VAL A 76 5.56 -3.03 7.07
CA VAL A 76 5.96 -4.37 6.58
C VAL A 76 5.71 -5.50 7.59
N ARG A 77 5.59 -5.16 8.88
CA ARG A 77 5.22 -6.08 9.97
C ARG A 77 4.11 -5.46 10.82
N ALA A 78 2.98 -5.12 10.18
CA ALA A 78 1.85 -4.42 10.77
C ALA A 78 1.36 -4.99 12.12
N ALA A 79 1.29 -6.33 12.27
CA ALA A 79 0.85 -6.93 13.53
C ALA A 79 1.78 -6.57 14.71
N ARG A 80 3.09 -6.51 14.47
CA ARG A 80 4.08 -6.13 15.49
C ARG A 80 4.02 -4.63 15.78
N GLU A 81 3.87 -3.83 14.73
CA GLU A 81 3.85 -2.37 14.82
C GLU A 81 2.56 -1.85 15.49
N LEU A 82 1.42 -2.50 15.25
CA LEU A 82 0.11 -2.09 15.77
C LEU A 82 -0.27 -2.75 17.10
N ALA A 83 0.38 -3.85 17.51
CA ALA A 83 0.10 -4.49 18.79
C ALA A 83 0.22 -3.56 20.01
N PRO A 84 1.21 -2.64 20.11
CA PRO A 84 1.29 -1.67 21.20
C PRO A 84 0.13 -0.65 21.24
N HIS A 85 -0.63 -0.53 20.14
CA HIS A 85 -1.73 0.43 19.97
C HIS A 85 -3.11 -0.18 20.19
N VAL A 86 -3.19 -1.45 20.62
CA VAL A 86 -4.47 -2.10 20.99
C VAL A 86 -5.18 -1.29 22.07
N GLY A 87 -6.44 -0.94 21.80
CA GLY A 87 -7.28 -0.05 22.62
C GLY A 87 -7.93 1.05 21.80
N LEU A 88 -8.40 2.11 22.50
CA LEU A 88 -9.04 3.27 21.87
C LEU A 88 -8.01 4.09 21.09
N MET A 89 -8.05 3.96 19.77
CA MET A 89 -7.38 4.82 18.80
C MET A 89 -8.36 5.87 18.26
N THR A 90 -7.87 6.77 17.43
CA THR A 90 -8.70 7.65 16.59
C THR A 90 -8.41 7.37 15.13
N TRP A 91 -9.45 7.36 14.30
CA TRP A 91 -9.31 7.34 12.85
C TRP A 91 -8.47 8.52 12.36
N TYR A 92 -7.52 8.25 11.46
CA TYR A 92 -6.60 9.25 10.91
C TYR A 92 -7.32 10.39 10.17
N ASP A 93 -8.47 10.12 9.56
CA ASP A 93 -9.20 11.06 8.69
C ASP A 93 -10.31 11.85 9.38
N SER A 94 -10.77 11.40 10.55
CA SER A 94 -12.03 11.86 11.14
C SER A 94 -11.96 12.10 12.64
N ASN A 95 -10.83 11.80 13.30
CA ASN A 95 -10.68 11.86 14.77
C ASN A 95 -11.77 11.08 15.54
N LEU A 96 -12.49 10.19 14.87
CA LEU A 96 -13.52 9.36 15.49
C LEU A 96 -12.84 8.23 16.27
N PRO A 97 -13.38 7.82 17.42
CA PRO A 97 -12.82 6.71 18.17
C PRO A 97 -12.87 5.43 17.34
N LEU A 98 -11.72 4.78 17.21
CA LEU A 98 -11.51 3.47 16.64
C LEU A 98 -11.12 2.55 17.78
N ASP A 99 -11.98 1.61 18.16
CA ASP A 99 -11.59 0.55 19.07
C ASP A 99 -10.75 -0.48 18.30
N PHE A 100 -9.42 -0.37 18.40
CA PHE A 100 -8.50 -1.30 17.75
C PHE A 100 -8.33 -2.53 18.64
N ARG A 101 -9.10 -3.57 18.32
CA ARG A 101 -9.23 -4.75 19.16
C ARG A 101 -8.08 -5.73 18.95
N SER A 102 -7.83 -6.57 19.96
CA SER A 102 -6.81 -7.62 19.90
C SER A 102 -7.04 -8.58 18.73
N GLU A 103 -8.29 -8.86 18.35
CA GLU A 103 -8.59 -9.75 17.24
C GLU A 103 -8.05 -9.21 15.90
N TYR A 104 -7.96 -7.89 15.75
CA TYR A 104 -7.40 -7.28 14.53
C TYR A 104 -5.91 -7.54 14.40
N VAL A 105 -5.18 -7.66 15.51
CA VAL A 105 -3.76 -8.06 15.48
C VAL A 105 -3.62 -9.48 14.93
N ASP A 106 -4.53 -10.39 15.29
CA ASP A 106 -4.51 -11.76 14.77
C ASP A 106 -4.94 -11.82 13.30
N GLU A 107 -5.89 -10.97 12.88
CA GLU A 107 -6.22 -10.80 11.45
C GLU A 107 -5.02 -10.28 10.64
N LEU A 108 -4.25 -9.33 11.17
CA LEU A 108 -3.01 -8.87 10.52
C LEU A 108 -1.99 -9.99 10.40
N LYS A 109 -1.80 -10.81 11.44
CA LYS A 109 -0.89 -11.97 11.36
C LYS A 109 -1.30 -12.93 10.25
N ALA A 110 -2.60 -13.16 10.06
CA ALA A 110 -3.10 -14.05 9.00
C ALA A 110 -2.84 -13.51 7.58
N LEU A 111 -2.67 -12.19 7.43
CA LEU A 111 -2.39 -11.51 6.17
C LEU A 111 -0.90 -11.27 5.91
N GLN A 112 -0.02 -11.67 6.84
CA GLN A 112 1.41 -11.39 6.74
C GLN A 112 2.04 -12.08 5.52
N VAL A 113 2.66 -11.28 4.67
CA VAL A 113 3.62 -11.76 3.67
C VAL A 113 5.00 -11.79 4.30
N GLU A 114 5.58 -12.98 4.46
CA GLU A 114 6.90 -13.12 5.08
C GLU A 114 8.03 -12.54 4.22
N ALA A 115 7.96 -12.78 2.91
CA ALA A 115 8.87 -12.23 1.90
C ALA A 115 8.14 -12.09 0.56
N ILE A 116 8.47 -11.04 -0.20
CA ILE A 116 7.96 -10.87 -1.56
C ILE A 116 8.51 -11.96 -2.48
N THR A 117 7.68 -12.49 -3.39
CA THR A 117 8.10 -13.62 -4.24
C THR A 117 8.70 -13.19 -5.58
N ASN A 118 8.41 -11.97 -6.03
CA ASN A 118 9.01 -11.38 -7.22
C ASN A 118 9.25 -9.88 -7.03
N PRO A 119 10.50 -9.44 -6.81
CA PRO A 119 10.82 -8.04 -6.58
C PRO A 119 10.46 -7.10 -7.73
N THR A 120 10.41 -7.60 -8.98
CA THR A 120 10.09 -6.76 -10.15
C THR A 120 8.64 -6.26 -10.18
N ARG A 121 7.76 -6.86 -9.37
CA ARG A 121 6.37 -6.41 -9.20
C ARG A 121 6.23 -5.23 -8.26
N TYR A 122 7.28 -4.84 -7.55
CA TYR A 122 7.20 -3.88 -6.46
C TYR A 122 7.95 -2.59 -6.74
N PHE A 123 7.32 -1.50 -6.31
CA PHE A 123 7.96 -0.20 -6.10
C PHE A 123 7.79 0.19 -4.63
N LEU A 124 8.91 0.39 -3.94
CA LEU A 124 8.95 0.95 -2.59
C LEU A 124 9.29 2.44 -2.65
N MET A 125 8.55 3.27 -1.93
CA MET A 125 8.99 4.60 -1.50
C MET A 125 9.11 4.60 0.01
N ALA A 126 10.29 4.92 0.53
CA ALA A 126 10.56 4.97 1.97
C ALA A 126 11.24 6.28 2.34
N ALA A 127 10.77 6.96 3.39
CA ALA A 127 11.37 8.18 3.90
C ALA A 127 12.33 7.86 5.05
N LYS A 128 13.59 8.32 4.97
CA LYS A 128 14.52 8.18 6.10
C LYS A 128 14.10 8.96 7.34
N GLY A 129 13.25 9.99 7.14
CA GLY A 129 12.67 10.79 8.22
C GLY A 129 11.35 10.24 8.77
N ASP A 130 10.89 9.06 8.33
CA ASP A 130 9.73 8.40 8.93
C ASP A 130 9.97 8.15 10.43
N GLU A 131 9.16 8.79 11.25
CA GLU A 131 9.24 8.79 12.70
C GLU A 131 8.49 7.61 13.35
N LEU A 132 7.69 6.87 12.56
CA LEU A 132 6.85 5.77 13.04
C LEU A 132 7.40 4.40 12.65
N LEU A 133 7.97 4.27 11.46
CA LEU A 133 8.40 2.99 10.88
C LEU A 133 9.86 3.03 10.43
N ASP A 134 10.59 1.92 10.59
CA ASP A 134 12.01 1.84 10.22
C ASP A 134 12.17 1.64 8.71
N TRP A 135 12.61 2.68 8.01
CA TRP A 135 12.88 2.65 6.57
C TRP A 135 13.89 1.56 6.16
N LYS A 136 14.80 1.14 7.05
CA LYS A 136 15.77 0.08 6.75
C LYS A 136 15.08 -1.27 6.66
N GLU A 137 14.14 -1.54 7.58
CA GLU A 137 13.35 -2.76 7.54
C GLU A 137 12.45 -2.78 6.30
N MET A 138 11.91 -1.63 5.89
CA MET A 138 11.24 -1.52 4.60
C MET A 138 12.19 -1.85 3.45
N ALA A 139 13.35 -1.21 3.37
CA ALA A 139 14.31 -1.42 2.29
C ALA A 139 14.80 -2.89 2.19
N GLU A 140 14.99 -3.54 3.34
CA GLU A 140 15.34 -4.97 3.43
C GLU A 140 14.18 -5.88 3.00
N PHE A 141 12.94 -5.57 3.40
CA PHE A 141 11.76 -6.35 3.00
C PHE A 141 11.54 -6.33 1.48
N TYR A 142 11.84 -5.20 0.83
CA TYR A 142 11.75 -5.04 -0.62
C TYR A 142 13.10 -5.19 -1.32
N ASP A 143 14.02 -5.98 -0.76
CA ASP A 143 15.32 -6.22 -1.39
C ASP A 143 15.16 -6.62 -2.86
N SER A 144 16.05 -6.08 -3.70
CA SER A 144 16.05 -6.27 -5.16
C SER A 144 14.84 -5.71 -5.93
N ALA A 145 13.86 -5.07 -5.27
CA ALA A 145 12.76 -4.35 -5.92
C ALA A 145 13.20 -2.96 -6.39
N GLN A 146 12.36 -2.27 -7.16
CA GLN A 146 12.57 -0.85 -7.42
C GLN A 146 12.30 -0.06 -6.14
N GLN A 147 13.26 0.75 -5.70
CA GLN A 147 13.15 1.54 -4.47
C GLN A 147 13.48 3.01 -4.70
N LEU A 148 12.73 3.89 -4.05
CA LEU A 148 13.03 5.30 -3.91
C LEU A 148 13.12 5.62 -2.41
N VAL A 149 14.34 5.67 -1.88
CA VAL A 149 14.60 6.05 -0.49
C VAL A 149 14.87 7.56 -0.42
N LEU A 150 13.99 8.30 0.25
CA LEU A 150 14.08 9.74 0.40
C LEU A 150 15.01 10.09 1.56
N GLU A 151 15.94 11.03 1.35
CA GLU A 151 16.90 11.44 2.39
C GLU A 151 16.25 12.16 3.60
N GLY A 152 15.02 12.66 3.45
CA GLY A 152 14.24 13.32 4.50
C GLY A 152 12.77 12.92 4.43
N SER A 153 11.88 13.92 4.53
CA SER A 153 10.41 13.75 4.63
C SER A 153 9.98 13.15 5.98
N ASP A 154 8.73 12.70 6.06
CA ASP A 154 8.07 12.19 7.27
C ASP A 154 7.25 10.92 6.94
N HIS A 155 6.57 10.35 7.93
CA HIS A 155 5.70 9.19 7.71
C HIS A 155 4.63 9.42 6.62
N GLY A 156 4.14 10.66 6.46
CA GLY A 156 3.16 11.04 5.46
C GLY A 156 3.72 11.27 4.05
N ILE A 157 5.04 11.17 3.87
CA ILE A 157 5.76 11.54 2.64
C ILE A 157 5.37 12.98 2.23
N SER A 158 5.60 13.94 3.12
CA SER A 158 5.54 15.37 2.78
C SER A 158 6.28 15.65 1.47
N GLY A 159 5.58 16.28 0.52
CA GLY A 159 6.08 16.51 -0.84
C GLY A 159 5.80 15.37 -1.83
N TYR A 160 4.94 14.39 -1.51
CA TYR A 160 4.61 13.25 -2.40
C TYR A 160 4.31 13.63 -3.87
N ALA A 161 3.74 14.81 -4.12
CA ALA A 161 3.46 15.30 -5.48
C ALA A 161 4.73 15.36 -6.36
N ASP A 162 5.89 15.66 -5.78
CA ASP A 162 7.17 15.75 -6.48
C ASP A 162 7.71 14.36 -6.86
N HIS A 163 7.27 13.32 -6.17
CA HIS A 163 7.67 11.92 -6.37
C HIS A 163 6.66 11.11 -7.19
N LEU A 164 5.46 11.65 -7.39
CA LEU A 164 4.39 11.02 -8.16
C LEU A 164 4.80 10.61 -9.58
N PRO A 165 5.62 11.37 -10.34
CA PRO A 165 6.08 10.94 -11.66
C PRO A 165 6.78 9.58 -11.66
N ALA A 166 7.62 9.27 -10.65
CA ALA A 166 8.32 7.99 -10.54
C ALA A 166 7.34 6.83 -10.29
N VAL A 167 6.30 7.07 -9.49
CA VAL A 167 5.23 6.10 -9.24
C VAL A 167 4.44 5.82 -10.52
N ILE A 168 4.13 6.86 -11.29
CA ILE A 168 3.42 6.72 -12.56
C ILE A 168 4.28 5.98 -13.59
N GLU A 169 5.56 6.30 -13.70
CA GLU A 169 6.49 5.62 -14.60
C GLU A 169 6.53 4.12 -14.30
N PHE A 170 6.65 3.74 -13.02
CA PHE A 170 6.60 2.34 -12.60
C PHE A 170 5.28 1.67 -13.01
N ILE A 171 4.15 2.33 -12.82
CA ILE A 171 2.82 1.80 -13.19
C ILE A 171 2.77 1.53 -14.71
N GLN A 172 3.22 2.47 -15.52
CA GLN A 172 3.14 2.40 -16.98
C GLN A 172 4.15 1.43 -17.62
N ALA A 173 5.29 1.17 -16.97
CA ALA A 173 6.40 0.38 -17.52
C ALA A 173 6.08 -1.08 -17.91
N SER A 174 4.84 -1.56 -17.72
CA SER A 174 4.43 -2.93 -18.12
C SER A 174 3.26 -2.99 -19.09
N ILE A 175 2.90 -1.88 -19.72
CA ILE A 175 1.90 -1.85 -20.79
C ILE A 175 2.54 -2.16 -22.16
N ILE A 176 3.86 -2.35 -22.22
CA ILE A 176 4.60 -2.66 -23.44
C ILE A 176 5.20 -4.06 -23.33
N SER A 177 4.46 -5.08 -23.76
CA SER A 177 5.01 -6.38 -24.16
C SER A 177 4.19 -6.98 -25.29
#